data_AF-A0A349D4U3-F1
#
_entry.id   AF-A0A349D4U3-F1
#
_cell.length_a   1.000
_cell.length_b   1.000
_cell.length_c   1.000
_cell.angle_alpha   90.00
_cell.angle_beta   90.00
_cell.angle_gamma   90.00
#
_symmetry.space_group_name_H-M   'P 1'
#
loop_
_entity.id
_entity.type
_entity.pdbx_description
1 polymer ?
#
loop_
_entity_poly.entity_id
_entity_poly.type
_entity_poly.pdbx_seq_one_letter_code
_entity_poly.pdbx_strand_id
1 'polypeptide(L)' 'MKTFARELIWFFIALVLATPVAFLFSYSSSIQPEMEQLSTNEEVFEMEFFIIGFIVGFILTYFMRAIIWAVSRYLIPKEA' A
#
# COMPACT_ATOMS: atom_id res chain seq x y z
N MET A 1 21.70 -14.14 7.12
CA MET A 1 21.93 -12.82 6.46
C MET A 1 21.19 -12.67 5.13
N LYS A 2 21.32 -13.60 4.15
CA LYS A 2 20.67 -13.45 2.82
C LYS A 2 19.14 -13.26 2.87
N THR A 3 18.45 -13.96 3.77
CA THR A 3 16.98 -13.81 3.95
C THR A 3 16.60 -12.43 4.47
N PHE A 4 17.37 -11.91 5.43
CA PHE A 4 17.11 -10.59 6.02
C PHE A 4 17.31 -9.46 4.99
N ALA A 5 18.39 -9.52 4.20
CA ALA A 5 18.62 -8.55 3.12
C ALA A 5 17.50 -8.58 2.07
N ARG A 6 16.97 -9.76 1.75
CA ARG A 6 15.84 -9.92 0.83
C ARG A 6 14.56 -9.30 1.37
N GLU A 7 14.25 -9.54 2.65
CA GLU A 7 13.07 -8.93 3.28
C GLU A 7 13.19 -7.42 3.39
N LEU A 8 14.39 -6.89 3.64
CA LEU A 8 14.63 -5.46 3.65
C LEU A 8 14.39 -4.82 2.28
N ILE A 9 14.81 -5.47 1.19
CA ILE A 9 14.51 -4.99 -0.17
C ILE A 9 13.00 -4.98 -0.41
N TRP A 10 12.30 -6.05 -0.03
CA TRP A 10 10.84 -6.11 -0.15
C TRP A 10 10.12 -5.04 0.67
N PHE A 11 10.65 -4.71 1.85
CA PHE A 11 10.13 -3.63 2.67
C PHE A 11 10.17 -2.29 1.94
N PHE A 12 11.30 -1.94 1.31
CA PHE A 12 11.41 -0.73 0.51
C PHE A 12 10.52 -0.75 -0.74
N ILE A 13 10.42 -1.90 -1.42
CA ILE A 13 9.50 -2.04 -2.57
C ILE A 13 8.06 -1.79 -2.12
N ALA A 14 7.63 -2.39 -1.00
CA ALA A 14 6.29 -2.21 -0.47
C ALA A 14 6.04 -0.76 -0.03
N LEU A 15 7.03 -0.07 0.53
CA LEU A 15 6.93 1.37 0.83
C LEU A 15 6.72 2.20 -0.44
N VAL A 16 7.47 1.93 -1.50
CA VAL A 16 7.33 2.66 -2.77
C VAL A 16 5.99 2.37 -3.44
N LEU A 17 5.52 1.12 -3.39
CA LEU A 17 4.22 0.73 -3.95
C LEU A 17 3.03 1.22 -3.13
N ALA A 18 3.20 1.46 -1.83
CA ALA A 18 2.16 2.02 -0.98
C ALA A 18 1.81 3.47 -1.38
N THR A 19 2.77 4.26 -1.87
CA THR A 19 2.54 5.65 -2.31
C THR A 19 1.48 5.79 -3.41
N PRO A 20 1.58 5.11 -4.58
CA PRO A 20 0.55 5.21 -5.61
C PRO A 20 -0.78 4.61 -5.14
N VAL A 21 -0.77 3.60 -4.28
CA VAL A 21 -2.01 3.04 -3.69
C VAL A 21 -2.70 4.07 -2.80
N ALA A 22 -1.96 4.77 -1.95
CA ALA A 22 -2.48 5.85 -1.11
C ALA A 22 -3.08 6.99 -1.94
N PHE A 23 -2.40 7.37 -3.03
CA PHE A 23 -2.90 8.37 -3.96
C PHE A 23 -4.20 7.92 -4.64
N LEU A 24 -4.24 6.70 -5.15
CA LEU A 24 -5.46 6.14 -5.77
C LEU A 24 -6.60 6.03 -4.78
N PHE A 25 -6.32 5.65 -3.53
CA PHE A 25 -7.30 5.57 -2.45
C PHE A 25 -7.89 6.95 -2.13
N SER A 26 -7.04 7.96 -1.97
CA SER A 26 -7.44 9.35 -1.72
C SER A 26 -8.27 9.89 -2.89
N TYR A 27 -7.80 9.70 -4.13
CA TYR A 27 -8.50 10.09 -5.35
C TYR A 27 -9.87 9.41 -5.47
N SER A 28 -9.96 8.10 -5.21
CA SER A 28 -11.21 7.34 -5.29
C SER A 28 -12.25 7.80 -4.28
N SER A 29 -11.81 8.36 -3.15
CA SER A 29 -12.70 8.81 -2.08
C SER A 29 -13.34 10.16 -2.38
N SER A 30 -12.94 10.83 -3.47
CA SER A 30 -13.54 12.09 -3.96
C SER A 30 -13.70 13.15 -2.87
N ILE A 31 -12.75 13.24 -1.94
CA ILE A 31 -12.76 14.22 -0.86
C ILE A 31 -12.55 15.59 -1.50
N GLN A 32 -13.52 16.48 -1.33
CA GLN A 32 -13.47 17.86 -1.83
C GLN A 32 -13.56 18.81 -0.63
N PRO A 33 -12.85 19.93 -0.66
CA PRO A 33 -12.96 20.94 0.38
C PRO A 33 -14.37 21.55 0.35
N GLU A 34 -14.88 21.94 1.53
CA GLU A 34 -16.19 22.59 1.65
C GLU A 34 -16.18 24.02 1.08
N MET A 35 -15.01 24.66 1.04
CA MET A 35 -14.78 26.01 0.53
C MET A 35 -13.73 26.02 -0.60
N GLU A 36 -13.55 27.15 -1.29
CA GLU A 36 -12.52 27.30 -2.34
C GLU A 36 -11.09 27.06 -1.84
N GLN A 37 -10.85 27.23 -0.54
CA GLN A 37 -9.57 26.98 0.11
C GLN A 37 -9.74 25.94 1.20
N LEU A 38 -8.81 25.00 1.27
CA LEU A 38 -8.68 24.05 2.36
C LEU A 38 -8.48 24.81 3.68
N SER A 39 -9.35 24.56 4.65
CA SER A 39 -9.09 24.93 6.03
C SER A 39 -7.92 24.09 6.57
N THR A 40 -7.24 24.60 7.61
CA THR A 40 -6.17 23.85 8.29
C THR A 40 -6.62 22.47 8.76
N ASN A 41 -7.90 22.32 9.15
CA ASN A 41 -8.44 21.04 9.59
C ASN A 41 -8.61 20.06 8.42
N GLU A 42 -9.05 20.53 7.25
CA GLU A 42 -9.20 19.70 6.05
C GLU A 42 -7.83 19.27 5.50
N GLU A 43 -6.82 20.14 5.56
CA GLU A 43 -5.44 19.80 5.17
C GLU A 43 -4.86 18.68 6.06
N VAL A 44 -5.08 18.76 7.38
CA VAL A 44 -4.67 17.70 8.31
C VAL A 44 -5.42 16.40 8.00
N PHE A 45 -6.74 16.49 7.78
CA PHE A 45 -7.55 15.32 7.43
C PHE A 45 -7.09 14.65 6.13
N GLU A 46 -6.80 15.42 5.08
CA GLU A 46 -6.31 14.88 3.81
C GLU A 46 -4.97 14.15 3.99
N MET A 47 -4.06 14.73 4.78
CA MET A 47 -2.78 14.11 5.11
C MET A 47 -2.96 12.81 5.91
N GLU A 48 -3.80 12.81 6.94
CA GLU A 48 -4.12 11.62 7.74
C GLU A 48 -4.75 10.53 6.87
N PHE A 49 -5.66 10.90 5.98
CA PHE A 49 -6.32 9.98 5.06
C PHE A 49 -5.33 9.34 4.09
N PHE A 50 -4.39 10.14 3.56
CA PHE A 50 -3.29 9.65 2.74
C PHE A 50 -2.40 8.66 3.51
N ILE A 51 -2.04 8.97 4.75
CA ILE A 51 -1.25 8.08 5.62
C ILE A 51 -1.98 6.76 5.87
N ILE A 52 -3.29 6.79 6.11
CA ILE A 52 -4.10 5.57 6.26
C ILE A 52 -4.07 4.76 4.96
N GLY A 53 -4.31 5.39 3.81
CA GLY A 53 -4.23 4.74 2.51
C GLY A 53 -2.86 4.12 2.24
N PHE A 54 -1.78 4.79 2.66
CA PHE A 54 -0.42 4.29 2.57
C PHE A 54 -0.20 3.04 3.43
N ILE A 55 -0.61 3.07 4.70
CA ILE A 55 -0.50 1.92 5.60
C ILE A 55 -1.30 0.73 5.06
N VAL A 56 -2.53 0.98 4.59
CA VAL A 56 -3.38 -0.05 3.98
C VAL A 56 -2.71 -0.64 2.73
N GLY A 57 -2.20 0.21 1.83
CA GLY A 57 -1.50 -0.23 0.62
C GLY A 57 -0.24 -1.06 0.93
N PHE A 58 0.52 -0.67 1.95
CA PHE A 58 1.67 -1.41 2.42
C PHE A 58 1.29 -2.81 2.93
N ILE A 59 0.27 -2.90 3.80
CA ILE A 59 -0.23 -4.17 4.34
C ILE A 59 -0.75 -5.08 3.21
N LEU A 60 -1.56 -4.53 2.31
CA LEU A 60 -2.12 -5.28 1.18
C LEU A 60 -1.03 -5.82 0.25
N THR A 61 0.06 -5.08 0.05
CA THR A 61 1.20 -5.55 -0.74
C THR A 61 1.82 -6.82 -0.15
N TYR A 62 2.02 -6.86 1.18
CA TYR A 62 2.51 -8.06 1.88
C TYR A 62 1.48 -9.19 1.89
N PHE A 63 0.21 -8.87 2.02
CA PHE A 63 -0.87 -9.85 1.95
C PHE A 63 -0.92 -10.53 0.58
N MET A 64 -0.88 -9.74 -0.51
CA MET A 64 -0.79 -10.26 -1.87
C MET A 64 0.46 -11.11 -2.09
N ARG A 65 1.60 -10.72 -1.50
CA ARG A 65 2.81 -11.53 -1.55
C ARG A 65 2.61 -12.91 -0.89
N ALA A 66 1.94 -12.95 0.26
CA ALA A 66 1.61 -14.21 0.93
C ALA A 66 0.67 -15.08 0.09
N ILE A 67 -0.31 -14.48 -0.58
CA ILE A 67 -1.21 -15.18 -1.51
C ILE A 67 -0.42 -15.76 -2.67
N ILE A 68 0.40 -14.96 -3.38
CA ILE A 68 1.19 -15.42 -4.52
C ILE A 68 2.10 -16.58 -4.10
N TRP A 69 2.72 -16.48 -2.93
CA TRP A 69 3.53 -17.56 -2.38
C TRP A 69 2.70 -18.83 -2.17
N ALA A 70 1.52 -18.75 -1.55
CA ALA A 70 0.64 -19.88 -1.33
C ALA A 70 0.17 -20.50 -2.66
N VAL A 71 -0.28 -19.69 -3.62
CA VAL A 71 -0.70 -20.13 -4.96
C VAL A 71 0.44 -20.85 -5.65
N SER A 72 1.63 -20.26 -5.70
CA SER A 72 2.80 -20.86 -6.35
C SER A 72 3.26 -22.17 -5.70
N ARG A 73 2.99 -22.36 -4.41
CA ARG A 73 3.42 -23.53 -3.65
C ARG A 73 2.44 -24.69 -3.73
N TYR A 74 1.15 -24.40 -3.69
CA TYR A 74 0.10 -25.40 -3.51
C TYR A 74 -0.77 -25.61 -4.76
N LEU A 75 -0.90 -24.62 -5.64
CA LEU A 75 -1.79 -24.69 -6.80
C LEU A 75 -1.05 -24.92 -8.12
N ILE A 76 0.21 -24.49 -8.25
CA ILE A 76 1.01 -24.73 -9.46
C ILE A 76 1.76 -26.05 -9.27
N PRO A 77 1.41 -27.14 -9.97
CA PRO A 77 2.17 -28.37 -9.91
C PRO A 77 3.58 -28.08 -10.42
N LYS A 78 4.59 -28.43 -9.63
CA LYS A 78 5.97 -28.47 -10.13
C LYS A 78 6.00 -29.57 -11.18
N GLU A 79 6.07 -29.20 -12.45
CA GLU A 79 6.39 -30.16 -13.50
C GLU A 79 7.68 -30.89 -13.10
N ALA A 80 7.62 -32.22 -13.20
CA ALA A 80 8.63 -33.18 -12.77
C ALA A 80 9.90 -33.12 -13.63
#